data_AF-A0A9P6V5Y8-F1
#
_entry.id   AF-A0A9P6V5Y8-F1
#
_cell.length_a   1.000
_cell.length_b   1.000
_cell.length_c   1.000
_cell.angle_alpha   90.00
_cell.angle_beta   90.00
_cell.angle_gamma   90.00
#
_symmetry.space_group_name_H-M   'P 1'
#
loop_
_entity.id
_entity.type
_entity.pdbx_description
1 polymer ?
#
loop_
_entity_poly.entity_id
_entity_poly.type
_entity_poly.pdbx_seq_one_letter_code
_entity_poly.pdbx_strand_id
1 'polypeptide(L)'
;MTSINVLGLPPSVSGTLLKASLDTVEDLLLYTPPGLTNDVPSARFKRQKVAKGASSGGYDRLMDLTPSEMAFAYDQAAAHVFETKIAFGSAHDLLQDESWLSLGDPVLDAAVGGRGVMTRAITEIAGESAVGKTQLCLQLCLTVQLPESMGGLDGSAVWLSTEGKFPYNRLEAMINQFVEKHQEDVPDMDADIIRENIYYESMADQETQLHIFNYQLPILVHDTYLSRESDDKESPEEEQDGEHLIGTGKKPIKLIIIDSITNNFRSELTVGNTAPDQAGNQGTKDSFRSSILQRSADICEIGLRLRTLADQYGLAVICVNQVTDVIAAESTFHPSPLSFPPPPSTRDFSHAFHNAGKLKKPALGLVWENTINARLILQRTRLPDPYETDGYTKSASQEPPRTLSVVFSPWSGHNRSNDPSQPGHCWYKIDETGVVGIAPTLKTN
;
A
#
# COMPACT_ATOMS: atom_id res chain seq x y z
N MET A 1 11.65 3.91 17.42
CA MET A 1 13.00 3.45 17.02
C MET A 1 14.04 4.18 17.83
N THR A 2 15.19 3.56 18.05
CA THR A 2 16.27 4.18 18.81
C THR A 2 17.13 5.03 17.85
N SER A 3 17.39 6.29 18.21
CA SER A 3 18.33 7.14 17.45
C SER A 3 19.73 6.51 17.41
N ILE A 4 20.42 6.60 16.27
CA ILE A 4 21.79 6.09 16.13
C ILE A 4 22.79 6.78 17.07
N ASN A 5 22.44 7.95 17.59
CA ASN A 5 23.24 8.69 18.57
C ASN A 5 23.34 7.96 19.93
N VAL A 6 22.44 7.01 20.21
CA VAL A 6 22.46 6.21 21.44
C VAL A 6 23.59 5.16 21.43
N LEU A 7 24.11 4.80 20.25
CA LEU A 7 25.12 3.74 20.09
C LEU A 7 26.54 4.15 20.53
N GLY A 8 26.75 5.41 20.92
CA GLY A 8 28.07 5.91 21.35
C GLY A 8 29.14 5.86 20.26
N LEU A 9 28.73 5.95 18.99
CA LEU A 9 29.65 5.88 17.84
C LEU A 9 30.57 7.13 17.77
N PRO A 10 31.79 6.98 17.22
CA PRO A 10 32.64 8.13 16.93
C PRO A 10 31.91 9.18 16.07
N PRO A 11 32.07 10.50 16.32
CA PRO A 11 31.35 11.55 15.59
C PRO A 11 31.55 11.53 14.07
N SER A 12 32.71 11.03 13.62
CA SER A 12 33.01 10.82 12.19
C SER A 12 32.14 9.73 11.57
N VAL A 13 31.88 8.65 12.31
CA VAL A 13 31.08 7.51 11.87
C VAL A 13 29.60 7.87 11.92
N SER A 14 29.10 8.36 13.06
CA SER A 14 27.70 8.79 13.19
C SER A 14 27.33 9.90 12.22
N GLY A 15 28.22 10.89 12.03
CA GLY A 15 28.01 11.96 11.06
C GLY A 15 27.95 11.46 9.61
N THR A 16 28.67 10.38 9.28
CA THR A 16 28.61 9.77 7.94
C THR A 16 27.34 8.95 7.74
N LEU A 17 26.91 8.21 8.77
CA LEU A 17 25.66 7.44 8.77
C LEU A 17 24.43 8.35 8.62
N LEU A 18 24.34 9.43 9.40
CA LEU A 18 23.27 10.43 9.30
C LEU A 18 23.25 11.09 7.90
N LYS A 19 24.42 11.40 7.33
CA LYS A 19 24.53 11.95 5.96
C LYS A 19 24.12 10.97 4.86
N ALA A 20 24.08 9.68 5.18
CA ALA A 20 23.60 8.60 4.32
C ALA A 20 22.14 8.22 4.64
N SER A 21 21.45 8.98 5.49
CA SER A 21 20.07 8.73 5.93
C SER A 21 19.89 7.41 6.71
N LEU A 22 20.92 7.00 7.45
CA LEU A 22 20.83 5.92 8.44
C LEU A 22 20.69 6.57 9.84
N ASP A 23 19.48 7.00 10.16
CA ASP A 23 19.22 7.84 11.33
C ASP A 23 18.89 7.04 12.60
N THR A 24 18.46 5.79 12.42
CA THR A 24 18.09 4.88 13.50
C THR A 24 18.98 3.65 13.59
N VAL A 25 18.96 2.99 14.74
CA VAL A 25 19.64 1.70 14.97
C VAL A 25 19.08 0.64 14.01
N GLU A 26 17.77 0.63 13.80
CA GLU A 26 17.10 -0.29 12.89
C GLU A 26 17.48 -0.05 11.41
N ASP A 27 17.61 1.20 10.96
CA ASP A 27 18.06 1.53 9.60
C ASP A 27 19.46 0.95 9.31
N LEU A 28 20.36 1.09 10.29
CA LEU A 28 21.72 0.55 10.19
C LEU A 28 21.70 -0.98 10.11
N LEU A 29 20.87 -1.66 10.91
CA LEU A 29 20.78 -3.13 10.89
C LEU A 29 20.11 -3.70 9.63
N LEU A 30 19.18 -2.96 9.03
CA LEU A 30 18.53 -3.34 7.77
C LEU A 30 19.41 -3.07 6.55
N TYR A 31 20.40 -2.19 6.68
CA TYR A 31 21.37 -1.95 5.62
C TYR A 31 22.25 -3.20 5.41
N THR A 32 22.69 -3.44 4.18
CA THR A 32 23.76 -4.41 3.90
C THR A 32 24.88 -3.68 3.15
N PRO A 33 26.09 -3.60 3.73
CA PRO A 33 27.15 -2.81 3.15
C PRO A 33 27.73 -3.42 1.87
N PRO A 34 28.06 -2.59 0.86
CA PRO A 34 28.72 -3.05 -0.36
C PRO A 34 30.17 -3.46 -0.07
N GLY A 35 30.37 -4.71 0.37
CA GLY A 35 31.70 -5.26 0.66
C GLY A 35 31.71 -6.55 1.47
N LEU A 36 30.68 -6.80 2.30
CA LEU A 36 30.52 -8.06 3.04
C LEU A 36 30.10 -9.24 2.15
N THR A 37 29.75 -9.02 0.89
CA THR A 37 29.35 -10.08 -0.06
C THR A 37 30.52 -10.84 -0.68
N ASN A 38 31.77 -10.44 -0.42
CA ASN A 38 32.93 -11.09 -1.05
C ASN A 38 33.23 -12.49 -0.49
N ASP A 39 32.65 -12.85 0.66
CA ASP A 39 32.88 -14.16 1.31
C ASP A 39 31.71 -15.16 1.15
N VAL A 40 30.69 -14.83 0.34
CA VAL A 40 29.61 -15.79 0.02
C VAL A 40 29.90 -16.44 -1.34
N PRO A 41 30.23 -17.75 -1.42
CA PRO A 41 30.67 -18.42 -2.66
C PRO A 41 29.60 -18.60 -3.75
N SER A 42 28.45 -17.91 -3.69
CA SER A 42 27.29 -18.22 -4.54
C SER A 42 26.55 -16.97 -5.03
N ALA A 43 27.23 -16.07 -5.73
CA ALA A 43 26.56 -15.10 -6.60
C ALA A 43 27.49 -14.61 -7.72
N ARG A 44 27.90 -15.55 -8.58
CA ARG A 44 28.56 -15.26 -9.85
C ARG A 44 27.53 -14.74 -10.87
N PHE A 45 26.95 -13.57 -10.61
CA PHE A 45 26.25 -12.79 -11.63
C PHE A 45 26.97 -11.46 -11.83
N LYS A 46 27.41 -11.28 -13.07
CA LYS A 46 28.16 -10.13 -13.58
C LYS A 46 27.53 -8.82 -13.09
N ARG A 47 28.29 -8.07 -12.29
CA ARG A 47 28.17 -6.60 -12.16
C ARG A 47 28.44 -5.97 -13.53
N GLN A 48 27.46 -6.06 -14.43
CA GLN A 48 27.48 -5.35 -15.70
C GLN A 48 26.74 -4.04 -15.48
N LYS A 49 27.49 -2.97 -15.22
CA LYS A 49 27.12 -1.55 -15.49
C LYS A 49 25.61 -1.27 -15.55
N VAL A 50 24.90 -1.43 -14.43
CA VAL A 50 23.55 -0.88 -14.27
C VAL A 50 23.66 0.31 -13.32
N ALA A 51 23.15 1.44 -13.80
CA ALA A 51 22.78 2.64 -13.07
C ALA A 51 23.91 3.51 -12.47
N LYS A 52 24.66 4.18 -13.36
CA LYS A 52 24.81 5.64 -13.19
C LYS A 52 23.43 6.23 -13.50
N GLY A 53 22.60 6.49 -12.49
CA GLY A 53 21.26 6.99 -12.75
C GLY A 53 20.27 7.06 -11.59
N ALA A 54 20.60 6.59 -10.39
CA ALA A 54 19.73 6.72 -9.22
C ALA A 54 20.53 7.40 -8.09
N SER A 55 20.09 8.56 -7.61
CA SER A 55 20.37 9.20 -6.29
C SER A 55 21.63 8.80 -5.50
N SER A 56 22.79 8.61 -6.16
CA SER A 56 23.99 8.00 -5.54
C SER A 56 24.65 8.85 -4.45
N GLY A 57 24.22 10.09 -4.27
CA GLY A 57 24.89 11.07 -3.41
C GLY A 57 24.91 10.73 -1.92
N GLY A 58 23.95 9.94 -1.41
CA GLY A 58 23.92 9.52 0.01
C GLY A 58 24.81 8.30 0.28
N TYR A 59 24.67 7.26 -0.55
CA TYR A 59 25.33 5.97 -0.35
C TYR A 59 26.79 5.94 -0.81
N ASP A 60 27.19 6.79 -1.77
CA ASP A 60 28.59 6.96 -2.13
C ASP A 60 29.43 7.44 -0.92
N ARG A 61 28.81 8.14 0.04
CA ARG A 61 29.46 8.63 1.28
C ARG A 61 29.74 7.51 2.28
N LEU A 62 29.03 6.38 2.21
CA LEU A 62 29.32 5.22 3.05
C LEU A 62 30.62 4.52 2.62
N MET A 63 31.10 4.78 1.40
CA MET A 63 32.43 4.33 0.97
C MET A 63 33.56 5.06 1.71
N ASP A 64 33.26 6.16 2.41
CA ASP A 64 34.22 6.87 3.27
C ASP A 64 34.45 6.12 4.60
N LEU A 65 33.59 5.15 4.95
CA LEU A 65 33.77 4.30 6.13
C LEU A 65 34.61 3.06 5.78
N THR A 66 35.57 2.75 6.65
CA THR A 66 36.29 1.48 6.56
C THR A 66 35.39 0.30 6.93
N PRO A 67 35.64 -0.92 6.41
CA PRO A 67 34.90 -2.11 6.80
C PRO A 67 34.88 -2.35 8.32
N SER A 68 35.95 -1.98 9.03
CA SER A 68 36.05 -2.07 10.49
C SER A 68 35.18 -1.06 11.22
N GLU A 69 35.11 0.19 10.76
CA GLU A 69 34.25 1.22 11.37
C GLU A 69 32.78 0.88 11.20
N MET A 70 32.44 0.36 10.03
CA MET A 70 31.08 -0.05 9.74
C MET A 70 30.73 -1.34 10.50
N ALA A 71 31.60 -2.36 10.54
CA ALA A 71 31.38 -3.53 11.40
C ALA A 71 31.21 -3.16 12.88
N PHE A 72 32.02 -2.24 13.40
CA PHE A 72 31.87 -1.71 14.76
C PHE A 72 30.51 -1.04 14.97
N ALA A 73 30.04 -0.24 14.00
CA ALA A 73 28.72 0.36 14.07
C ALA A 73 27.60 -0.71 14.10
N TYR A 74 27.72 -1.76 13.29
CA TYR A 74 26.78 -2.89 13.32
C TYR A 74 26.81 -3.64 14.64
N ASP A 75 27.99 -3.91 15.21
CA ASP A 75 28.12 -4.61 16.49
C ASP A 75 27.47 -3.80 17.62
N GLN A 76 27.67 -2.48 17.64
CA GLN A 76 27.02 -1.59 18.61
C GLN A 76 25.50 -1.55 18.42
N ALA A 77 25.04 -1.46 17.17
CA ALA A 77 23.63 -1.48 16.83
C ALA A 77 22.96 -2.80 17.23
N ALA A 78 23.60 -3.92 16.91
CA ALA A 78 23.13 -5.25 17.26
C ALA A 78 23.09 -5.41 18.77
N ALA A 79 24.17 -5.09 19.50
CA ALA A 79 24.23 -5.16 20.95
C ALA A 79 23.10 -4.33 21.60
N HIS A 80 22.87 -3.11 21.11
CA HIS A 80 21.80 -2.26 21.60
C HIS A 80 20.41 -2.90 21.39
N VAL A 81 20.15 -3.49 20.21
CA VAL A 81 18.89 -4.19 19.95
C VAL A 81 18.78 -5.45 20.81
N PHE A 82 19.83 -6.26 20.93
CA PHE A 82 19.82 -7.47 21.77
C PHE A 82 19.60 -7.17 23.26
N GLU A 83 20.08 -6.02 23.76
CA GLU A 83 19.89 -5.60 25.15
C GLU A 83 18.49 -5.01 25.42
N THR A 84 17.85 -4.41 24.41
CA THR A 84 16.58 -3.69 24.57
C THR A 84 15.36 -4.40 23.99
N LYS A 85 15.53 -5.30 23.03
CA LYS A 85 14.50 -6.11 22.38
C LYS A 85 14.98 -7.56 22.29
N ILE A 86 14.18 -8.51 22.75
CA ILE A 86 14.47 -9.93 22.53
C ILE A 86 14.54 -10.15 21.01
N ALA A 87 15.74 -10.42 20.47
CA ALA A 87 15.99 -10.55 19.03
C ALA A 87 15.20 -11.68 18.34
N PHE A 88 14.57 -12.55 19.14
CA PHE A 88 13.59 -13.52 18.70
C PHE A 88 12.34 -13.39 19.57
N GLY A 89 11.31 -12.70 19.06
CA GLY A 89 9.97 -12.81 19.62
C GLY A 89 9.43 -14.22 19.42
N SER A 90 8.56 -14.70 20.31
CA SER A 90 7.86 -15.95 20.04
C SER A 90 6.82 -15.71 18.95
N ALA A 91 6.42 -16.78 18.24
CA ALA A 91 5.30 -16.69 17.29
C ALA A 91 4.01 -16.23 17.98
N HIS A 92 3.87 -16.44 19.29
CA HIS A 92 2.73 -15.97 20.07
C HIS A 92 2.73 -14.45 20.21
N ASP A 93 3.89 -13.85 20.52
CA ASP A 93 4.02 -12.39 20.69
C ASP A 93 3.76 -11.67 19.36
N LEU A 94 4.26 -12.23 18.24
CA LEU A 94 4.02 -11.69 16.90
C LEU A 94 2.53 -11.69 16.53
N LEU A 95 1.77 -12.73 16.90
CA LEU A 95 0.34 -12.82 16.62
C LEU A 95 -0.50 -11.86 17.48
N GLN A 96 0.03 -11.41 18.63
CA GLN A 96 -0.66 -10.45 19.49
C GLN A 96 -0.46 -8.99 19.04
N ASP A 97 0.57 -8.71 18.25
CA ASP A 97 0.90 -7.36 17.73
C ASP A 97 0.22 -7.06 16.37
N GLU A 98 -0.61 -7.98 15.87
CA GLU A 98 -1.30 -7.80 14.58
C GLU A 98 -2.53 -6.89 14.73
N SER A 99 -2.47 -5.73 14.09
CA SER A 99 -3.63 -4.84 13.91
C SER A 99 -4.18 -4.90 12.49
N TRP A 100 -5.49 -4.69 12.37
CA TRP A 100 -6.24 -4.87 11.14
C TRP A 100 -7.19 -3.70 10.94
N LEU A 101 -7.26 -3.20 9.70
CA LEU A 101 -8.20 -2.16 9.31
C LEU A 101 -9.34 -2.80 8.51
N SER A 102 -10.56 -2.72 9.03
CA SER A 102 -11.78 -3.14 8.33
C SER A 102 -11.95 -2.39 7.01
N LEU A 103 -12.53 -3.05 6.01
CA LEU A 103 -12.99 -2.43 4.77
C LEU A 103 -14.26 -1.58 4.97
N GLY A 104 -14.81 -1.51 6.19
CA GLY A 104 -16.02 -0.74 6.54
C GLY A 104 -17.33 -1.44 6.22
N ASP A 105 -17.28 -2.70 5.77
CA ASP A 105 -18.43 -3.53 5.44
C ASP A 105 -18.16 -5.01 5.76
N PRO A 106 -19.04 -5.70 6.52
CA PRO A 106 -18.81 -7.08 6.94
C PRO A 106 -18.68 -8.10 5.80
N VAL A 107 -19.35 -7.86 4.66
CA VAL A 107 -19.30 -8.77 3.50
C VAL A 107 -17.98 -8.58 2.76
N LEU A 108 -17.52 -7.34 2.61
CA LEU A 108 -16.17 -7.05 2.10
C LEU A 108 -15.10 -7.66 3.01
N ASP A 109 -15.22 -7.47 4.33
CA ASP A 109 -14.29 -8.03 5.32
C ASP A 109 -14.23 -9.56 5.23
N ALA A 110 -15.39 -10.22 5.20
CA ALA A 110 -15.48 -11.67 5.03
C ALA A 110 -14.76 -12.15 3.76
N ALA A 111 -14.85 -11.41 2.66
CA ALA A 111 -14.18 -11.73 1.41
C ALA A 111 -12.65 -11.69 1.54
N VAL A 112 -12.11 -10.79 2.36
CA VAL A 112 -10.66 -10.61 2.56
C VAL A 112 -10.11 -11.30 3.82
N GLY A 113 -10.83 -12.28 4.36
CA GLY A 113 -10.38 -13.10 5.51
C GLY A 113 -10.99 -12.70 6.86
N GLY A 114 -12.00 -11.83 6.86
CA GLY A 114 -12.86 -11.50 7.99
C GLY A 114 -12.42 -10.28 8.81
N ARG A 115 -11.21 -9.73 8.58
CA ARG A 115 -10.66 -8.63 9.39
C ARG A 115 -10.29 -7.38 8.60
N GLY A 116 -10.41 -7.43 7.27
CA GLY A 116 -10.00 -6.34 6.38
C GLY A 116 -8.55 -6.44 5.92
N VAL A 117 -7.83 -5.31 5.93
CA VAL A 117 -6.44 -5.20 5.48
C VAL A 117 -5.48 -5.17 6.66
N MET A 118 -4.36 -5.87 6.53
CA MET A 118 -3.34 -5.98 7.58
C MET A 118 -2.51 -4.68 7.67
N THR A 119 -2.20 -4.22 8.88
CA THR A 119 -1.17 -3.19 9.08
C THR A 119 0.23 -3.77 8.83
N ARG A 120 1.26 -2.91 8.76
CA ARG A 120 2.65 -3.32 8.45
C ARG A 120 2.79 -4.02 7.09
N ALA A 121 1.79 -3.86 6.22
CA ALA A 121 1.69 -4.52 4.93
C ALA A 121 1.24 -3.53 3.86
N ILE A 122 1.67 -3.79 2.63
CA ILE A 122 1.22 -3.02 1.46
C ILE A 122 0.13 -3.83 0.75
N THR A 123 -1.08 -3.27 0.71
CA THR A 123 -2.21 -3.85 -0.03
C THR A 123 -2.46 -3.05 -1.30
N GLU A 124 -2.52 -3.74 -2.43
CA GLU A 124 -2.84 -3.14 -3.71
C GLU A 124 -4.31 -3.31 -4.07
N ILE A 125 -4.92 -2.23 -4.57
CA ILE A 125 -6.25 -2.22 -5.16
C ILE A 125 -6.11 -1.96 -6.66
N ALA A 126 -6.39 -2.98 -7.47
CA ALA A 126 -6.30 -2.90 -8.93
C ALA A 126 -7.68 -3.03 -9.59
N GLY A 127 -7.88 -2.37 -10.73
CA GLY A 127 -9.12 -2.50 -11.48
C GLY A 127 -9.29 -1.43 -12.55
N GLU A 128 -10.25 -1.63 -13.45
CA GLU A 128 -10.56 -0.65 -14.50
C GLU A 128 -11.06 0.69 -13.93
N SER A 129 -11.14 1.71 -14.79
CA SER A 129 -11.78 2.96 -14.41
C SER A 129 -13.23 2.72 -14.00
N ALA A 130 -13.72 3.55 -13.06
CA ALA A 130 -15.09 3.56 -12.57
C ALA A 130 -15.57 2.27 -11.86
N VAL A 131 -14.67 1.37 -11.46
CA VAL A 131 -15.01 0.21 -10.62
C VAL A 131 -15.20 0.59 -9.15
N GLY A 132 -14.77 1.77 -8.69
CA GLY A 132 -14.98 2.21 -7.29
C GLY A 132 -13.73 2.22 -6.40
N LYS A 133 -12.52 2.14 -6.96
CA LYS A 133 -11.26 2.15 -6.19
C LYS A 133 -11.15 3.36 -5.24
N THR A 134 -11.36 4.57 -5.78
CA THR A 134 -11.35 5.81 -4.99
C THR A 134 -12.47 5.84 -3.93
N GLN A 135 -13.63 5.22 -4.20
CA GLN A 135 -14.73 5.14 -3.22
C GLN A 135 -14.35 4.26 -2.02
N LEU A 136 -13.72 3.11 -2.29
CA LEU A 136 -13.21 2.23 -1.25
C LEU A 136 -12.10 2.92 -0.44
N CYS A 137 -11.20 3.66 -1.09
CA CYS A 137 -10.16 4.41 -0.39
C CYS A 137 -10.73 5.50 0.53
N LEU A 138 -11.76 6.24 0.09
CA LEU A 138 -12.43 7.22 0.95
C LEU A 138 -13.10 6.57 2.16
N GLN A 139 -13.72 5.40 1.98
CA GLN A 139 -14.30 4.63 3.08
C GLN A 139 -13.24 4.20 4.09
N LEU A 140 -12.04 3.81 3.63
CA LEU A 140 -10.93 3.48 4.53
C LEU A 140 -10.40 4.69 5.30
N CYS A 141 -10.36 5.89 4.68
CA CYS A 141 -10.02 7.14 5.37
C CYS A 141 -10.96 7.46 6.54
N LEU A 142 -12.22 7.03 6.48
CA LEU A 142 -13.18 7.19 7.57
C LEU A 142 -13.04 6.06 8.59
N THR A 143 -12.96 4.81 8.11
CA THR A 143 -12.92 3.61 8.97
C THR A 143 -11.68 3.58 9.87
N VAL A 144 -10.52 4.05 9.41
CA VAL A 144 -9.29 4.08 10.22
C VAL A 144 -9.42 4.92 11.49
N GLN A 145 -10.34 5.89 11.48
CA GLN A 145 -10.56 6.80 12.60
C GLN A 145 -11.44 6.20 13.70
N LEU A 146 -12.05 5.05 13.47
CA LEU A 146 -12.81 4.34 14.50
C LEU A 146 -11.88 3.66 15.52
N PRO A 147 -12.41 3.32 16.70
CA PRO A 147 -11.74 2.43 17.63
C PRO A 147 -11.41 1.07 17.04
N GLU A 148 -10.34 0.43 17.53
CA GLU A 148 -9.97 -0.93 17.13
C GLU A 148 -11.09 -1.96 17.36
N SER A 149 -11.89 -1.78 18.43
CA SER A 149 -13.07 -2.61 18.72
C SER A 149 -14.16 -2.56 17.64
N MET A 150 -14.14 -1.52 16.80
CA MET A 150 -15.05 -1.30 15.68
C MET A 150 -14.37 -1.51 14.32
N GLY A 151 -13.15 -2.06 14.30
CA GLY A 151 -12.39 -2.33 13.08
C GLY A 151 -11.62 -1.14 12.52
N GLY A 152 -11.48 -0.04 13.27
CA GLY A 152 -10.56 1.05 12.96
C GLY A 152 -9.19 0.86 13.60
N LEU A 153 -8.38 1.93 13.65
CA LEU A 153 -7.03 1.92 14.24
C LEU A 153 -6.79 3.13 15.17
N ASP A 154 -7.85 3.82 15.60
CA ASP A 154 -7.78 5.08 16.34
C ASP A 154 -6.78 6.07 15.73
N GLY A 155 -6.78 6.15 14.39
CA GLY A 155 -5.76 6.85 13.62
C GLY A 155 -6.31 7.83 12.61
N SER A 156 -5.44 8.63 12.02
CA SER A 156 -5.70 9.52 10.89
C SER A 156 -5.21 8.88 9.58
N ALA A 157 -5.59 9.49 8.45
CA ALA A 157 -5.22 9.03 7.12
C ALA A 157 -4.46 10.11 6.34
N VAL A 158 -3.52 9.69 5.49
CA VAL A 158 -2.92 10.55 4.47
C VAL A 158 -3.22 10.03 3.07
N TRP A 159 -3.76 10.90 2.23
CA TRP A 159 -4.06 10.64 0.83
C TRP A 159 -3.04 11.33 -0.06
N LEU A 160 -2.27 10.53 -0.80
CA LEU A 160 -1.31 11.00 -1.79
C LEU A 160 -1.88 10.76 -3.17
N SER A 161 -2.26 11.84 -3.88
CA SER A 161 -2.83 11.73 -5.22
C SER A 161 -1.80 12.00 -6.30
N THR A 162 -1.75 11.16 -7.34
CA THR A 162 -1.00 11.45 -8.58
C THR A 162 -1.90 11.94 -9.71
N GLU A 163 -3.23 11.87 -9.54
CA GLU A 163 -4.20 12.18 -10.57
C GLU A 163 -5.39 12.97 -10.02
N GLY A 164 -5.72 14.07 -10.71
CA GLY A 164 -6.95 14.81 -10.44
C GLY A 164 -6.96 15.55 -9.10
N LYS A 165 -8.13 16.06 -8.75
CA LYS A 165 -8.36 16.75 -7.48
C LYS A 165 -8.84 15.75 -6.44
N PHE A 166 -8.51 16.00 -5.17
CA PHE A 166 -9.12 15.28 -4.06
C PHE A 166 -10.66 15.31 -4.18
N PRO A 167 -11.35 14.16 -4.05
CA PRO A 167 -12.79 14.07 -4.22
C PRO A 167 -13.56 14.59 -2.98
N TYR A 168 -13.27 15.82 -2.57
CA TYR A 168 -13.77 16.46 -1.36
C TYR A 168 -15.30 16.41 -1.23
N ASN A 169 -16.04 16.80 -2.28
CA ASN A 169 -17.51 16.77 -2.25
C ASN A 169 -18.08 15.38 -1.97
N ARG A 170 -17.37 14.34 -2.42
CA ARG A 170 -17.79 12.96 -2.15
C ARG A 170 -17.42 12.54 -0.74
N LEU A 171 -16.24 12.90 -0.26
CA LEU A 171 -15.84 12.68 1.13
C LEU A 171 -16.85 13.32 2.08
N GLU A 172 -17.24 14.58 1.85
CA GLU A 172 -18.22 15.31 2.66
C GLU A 172 -19.56 14.58 2.77
N ALA A 173 -20.07 14.07 1.64
CA ALA A 173 -21.30 13.28 1.65
C ALA A 173 -21.16 12.00 2.49
N MET A 174 -20.00 11.33 2.43
CA MET A 174 -19.72 10.13 3.22
C MET A 174 -19.51 10.44 4.70
N ILE A 175 -18.87 11.55 5.07
CA ILE A 175 -18.67 11.97 6.46
C ILE A 175 -20.01 12.14 7.17
N ASN A 176 -20.97 12.82 6.55
CA ASN A 176 -22.27 13.04 7.17
C ASN A 176 -23.00 11.73 7.49
N GLN A 177 -22.98 10.78 6.55
CA GLN A 177 -23.55 9.45 6.74
C GLN A 177 -22.79 8.62 7.78
N PHE A 178 -21.46 8.79 7.81
CA PHE A 178 -20.59 8.07 8.73
C PHE A 178 -20.78 8.51 10.18
N VAL A 179 -20.88 9.82 10.42
CA VAL A 179 -21.19 10.38 11.75
C VAL A 179 -22.55 9.90 12.21
N GLU A 180 -23.59 10.04 11.38
CA GLU A 180 -24.95 9.58 11.71
C GLU A 180 -24.98 8.08 12.08
N LYS A 181 -24.24 7.25 11.35
CA LYS A 181 -24.15 5.80 11.60
C LYS A 181 -23.48 5.45 12.92
N HIS A 182 -22.52 6.24 13.39
CA HIS A 182 -21.64 5.89 14.50
C HIS A 182 -21.81 6.77 15.75
N GLN A 183 -22.68 7.78 15.71
CA GLN A 183 -22.89 8.73 16.80
C GLN A 183 -23.39 8.08 18.10
N GLU A 184 -24.14 6.97 18.03
CA GLU A 184 -24.59 6.23 19.22
C GLU A 184 -23.45 5.46 19.90
N ASP A 185 -22.56 4.86 19.10
CA ASP A 185 -21.42 4.07 19.59
C ASP A 185 -20.24 4.96 20.01
N VAL A 186 -20.08 6.11 19.36
CA VAL A 186 -19.00 7.08 19.58
C VAL A 186 -19.63 8.49 19.74
N PRO A 187 -20.07 8.87 20.96
CA PRO A 187 -20.82 10.11 21.20
C PRO A 187 -20.08 11.39 20.82
N ASP A 188 -18.75 11.39 20.96
CA ASP A 188 -17.88 12.55 20.66
C ASP A 188 -17.43 12.60 19.19
N MET A 189 -18.04 11.79 18.32
CA MET A 189 -17.73 11.80 16.90
C MET A 189 -18.26 13.07 16.24
N ASP A 190 -17.32 13.93 15.84
CA ASP A 190 -17.61 15.18 15.16
C ASP A 190 -17.07 15.20 13.72
N ALA A 191 -17.84 15.80 12.82
CA ALA A 191 -17.50 15.84 11.41
C ALA A 191 -16.25 16.68 11.11
N ASP A 192 -16.02 17.78 11.85
CA ASP A 192 -14.84 18.63 11.68
C ASP A 192 -13.59 17.91 12.19
N ILE A 193 -13.68 17.20 13.30
CA ILE A 193 -12.58 16.33 13.79
C ILE A 193 -12.22 15.26 12.74
N ILE A 194 -13.23 14.64 12.11
CA ILE A 194 -12.98 13.64 11.05
C ILE A 194 -12.26 14.25 9.86
N ARG A 195 -12.63 15.48 9.45
CA ARG A 195 -11.99 16.21 8.34
C ARG A 195 -10.54 16.55 8.66
N GLU A 196 -10.28 17.03 9.87
CA GLU A 196 -8.93 17.42 10.31
C GLU A 196 -7.95 16.22 10.35
N ASN A 197 -8.48 15.01 10.52
CA ASN A 197 -7.72 13.76 10.52
C ASN A 197 -7.52 13.12 9.14
N ILE A 198 -7.80 13.85 8.05
CA ILE A 198 -7.52 13.39 6.67
C ILE A 198 -6.60 14.39 5.99
N TYR A 199 -5.32 14.02 5.91
CA TYR A 199 -4.30 14.78 5.20
C TYR A 199 -4.34 14.47 3.71
N TYR A 200 -4.07 15.46 2.87
CA TYR A 200 -4.02 15.31 1.42
C TYR A 200 -2.81 16.02 0.83
N GLU A 201 -2.12 15.37 -0.10
CA GLU A 201 -1.03 15.98 -0.87
C GLU A 201 -1.04 15.50 -2.33
N SER A 202 -0.62 16.37 -3.26
CA SER A 202 -0.63 16.09 -4.70
C SER A 202 0.78 15.84 -5.25
N MET A 203 1.01 14.65 -5.78
CA MET A 203 2.24 14.20 -6.44
C MET A 203 2.15 14.42 -7.96
N ALA A 204 2.20 15.67 -8.39
CA ALA A 204 1.97 16.07 -9.79
C ALA A 204 2.99 15.50 -10.79
N ASP A 205 4.20 15.21 -10.34
CA ASP A 205 5.31 14.69 -11.14
C ASP A 205 6.20 13.75 -10.30
N GLN A 206 7.16 13.10 -10.96
CA GLN A 206 8.06 12.13 -10.32
C GLN A 206 9.00 12.77 -9.29
N GLU A 207 9.47 14.00 -9.51
CA GLU A 207 10.38 14.68 -8.57
C GLU A 207 9.63 15.04 -7.28
N THR A 208 8.42 15.59 -7.42
CA THR A 208 7.50 15.87 -6.32
C THR A 208 7.13 14.58 -5.56
N GLN A 209 6.84 13.50 -6.28
CA GLN A 209 6.57 12.19 -5.67
C GLN A 209 7.76 11.68 -4.83
N LEU A 210 8.97 11.71 -5.38
CA LEU A 210 10.17 11.30 -4.66
C LEU A 210 10.43 12.20 -3.46
N HIS A 211 10.24 13.51 -3.60
CA HIS A 211 10.39 14.46 -2.50
C HIS A 211 9.42 14.16 -1.34
N ILE A 212 8.15 13.90 -1.66
CA ILE A 212 7.13 13.53 -0.67
C ILE A 212 7.51 12.25 0.05
N PHE A 213 7.84 11.18 -0.69
CA PHE A 213 8.21 9.90 -0.07
C PHE A 213 9.51 9.96 0.74
N ASN A 214 10.46 10.82 0.34
CA ASN A 214 11.77 10.87 0.98
C ASN A 214 11.82 11.79 2.19
N TYR A 215 10.98 12.82 2.23
CA TYR A 215 11.08 13.88 3.23
C TYR A 215 9.74 14.18 3.89
N GLN A 216 8.72 14.59 3.13
CA GLN A 216 7.49 15.13 3.73
C GLN A 216 6.66 14.05 4.45
N LEU A 217 6.46 12.90 3.82
CA LEU A 217 5.63 11.83 4.37
C LEU A 217 6.24 11.23 5.66
N PRO A 218 7.54 10.85 5.71
CA PRO A 218 8.14 10.38 6.96
C PRO A 218 8.06 11.38 8.10
N ILE A 219 8.29 12.68 7.82
CA ILE A 219 8.20 13.74 8.83
C ILE A 219 6.78 13.84 9.37
N LEU A 220 5.77 13.87 8.50
CA LEU A 220 4.36 13.98 8.88
C LEU A 220 3.92 12.78 9.74
N VAL A 221 4.28 11.56 9.33
CA VAL A 221 3.96 10.34 10.09
C VAL A 221 4.64 10.35 11.46
N HIS A 222 5.93 10.72 11.52
CA HIS A 222 6.66 10.78 12.78
C HIS A 222 6.12 11.86 13.74
N ASP A 223 5.80 13.06 13.24
CA ASP A 223 5.26 14.17 14.03
C ASP A 223 3.94 13.80 14.71
N THR A 224 3.01 13.22 13.93
CA THR A 224 1.70 12.77 14.46
C THR A 224 1.80 11.56 15.38
N TYR A 225 2.86 10.74 15.25
CA TYR A 225 3.13 9.64 16.17
C TYR A 225 3.64 10.14 17.53
N LEU A 226 4.59 11.10 17.53
CA LEU A 226 5.14 11.65 18.76
C LEU A 226 4.11 12.43 19.58
N SER A 227 3.19 13.15 18.93
CA SER A 227 2.12 13.88 19.63
C SER A 227 1.22 12.95 20.44
N ARG A 228 1.05 11.69 20.02
CA ARG A 228 0.29 10.69 20.79
C ARG A 228 1.04 10.20 22.02
N GLU A 229 2.35 9.96 21.90
CA GLU A 229 3.14 9.49 23.04
C GLU A 229 3.26 10.53 24.17
N SER A 230 3.17 11.83 23.87
CA SER A 230 3.08 12.86 24.91
C SER A 230 1.76 12.81 25.64
N ASP A 231 0.64 12.67 24.92
CA ASP A 231 -0.70 12.61 25.51
C ASP A 231 -0.84 11.38 26.42
N ASP A 232 -0.34 10.21 26.00
CA ASP A 232 -0.39 8.97 26.79
C ASP A 232 0.48 9.02 28.07
N LYS A 233 1.52 9.88 28.12
CA LYS A 233 2.43 10.02 29.27
C LYS A 233 1.96 11.05 30.31
N GLU A 234 1.13 12.02 29.93
CA GLU A 234 0.59 13.04 30.84
C GLU A 234 -0.63 12.57 31.64
N SER A 235 -1.23 11.43 31.28
CA SER A 235 -2.26 10.75 32.09
C SER A 235 -1.65 9.56 32.84
N PRO A 236 -1.19 9.72 34.10
CA PRO A 236 -2.07 9.39 35.23
C PRO A 236 -1.71 10.09 36.56
N GLU A 237 -1.77 11.42 36.68
CA GLU A 237 -1.77 12.06 38.02
C GLU A 237 -2.78 13.23 38.10
N GLU A 238 -3.77 13.02 38.98
CA GLU A 238 -4.70 14.01 39.57
C GLU A 238 -5.89 14.50 38.70
N GLU A 239 -7.00 13.73 38.79
CA GLU A 239 -8.34 14.28 38.70
C GLU A 239 -8.54 15.32 39.82
N GLN A 240 -8.45 16.59 39.48
CA GLN A 240 -9.13 17.66 40.18
C GLN A 240 -9.37 18.83 39.22
N ASP A 241 -10.63 19.27 39.18
CA ASP A 241 -11.15 20.48 38.53
C ASP A 241 -11.36 20.44 37.00
N GLY A 242 -12.50 19.85 36.60
CA GLY A 242 -13.62 20.65 36.06
C GLY A 242 -13.50 21.39 34.73
N GLU A 243 -12.43 21.25 33.94
CA GLU A 243 -12.40 21.62 32.53
C GLU A 243 -11.95 20.41 31.70
N HIS A 244 -12.87 19.86 30.92
CA HIS A 244 -12.58 18.83 29.93
C HIS A 244 -11.68 19.48 28.86
N LEU A 245 -10.36 19.42 29.06
CA LEU A 245 -9.39 19.75 28.02
C LEU A 245 -9.63 18.76 26.89
N ILE A 246 -10.29 19.23 25.84
CA ILE A 246 -10.49 18.52 24.59
C ILE A 246 -9.09 18.13 24.12
N GLY A 247 -8.71 16.86 24.32
CA GLY A 247 -7.48 16.31 23.78
C GLY A 247 -7.41 16.70 22.30
N THR A 248 -6.25 17.21 21.87
CA THR A 248 -6.16 17.76 20.51
C THR A 248 -6.68 16.69 19.55
N GLY A 249 -7.70 16.99 18.73
CA GLY A 249 -8.40 16.00 17.91
C GLY A 249 -7.54 15.30 16.85
N LYS A 250 -6.21 15.47 16.91
CA LYS A 250 -5.21 14.95 15.99
C LYS A 250 -4.84 13.53 16.37
N LYS A 251 -5.22 12.57 15.52
CA LYS A 251 -4.86 11.16 15.64
C LYS A 251 -3.53 10.88 14.92
N PRO A 252 -2.75 9.87 15.37
CA PRO A 252 -1.54 9.45 14.66
C PRO A 252 -1.90 8.88 13.29
N ILE A 253 -1.07 9.09 12.27
CA ILE A 253 -1.33 8.52 10.95
C ILE A 253 -1.21 6.98 11.00
N LYS A 254 -2.31 6.29 10.70
CA LYS A 254 -2.40 4.82 10.65
C LYS A 254 -2.79 4.27 9.28
N LEU A 255 -3.07 5.15 8.31
CA LEU A 255 -3.37 4.76 6.93
C LEU A 255 -2.69 5.70 5.93
N ILE A 256 -1.97 5.12 4.98
CA ILE A 256 -1.47 5.82 3.79
C ILE A 256 -2.22 5.30 2.57
N ILE A 257 -2.83 6.19 1.80
CA ILE A 257 -3.45 5.89 0.50
C ILE A 257 -2.65 6.57 -0.61
N ILE A 258 -2.35 5.81 -1.67
CA ILE A 258 -1.69 6.32 -2.88
C ILE A 258 -2.63 6.11 -4.08
N ASP A 259 -3.27 7.18 -4.56
CA ASP A 259 -4.22 7.16 -5.70
C ASP A 259 -3.71 8.00 -6.88
N SER A 260 -3.07 7.47 -7.92
CA SER A 260 -2.68 6.07 -8.14
C SER A 260 -1.17 5.95 -8.21
N ILE A 261 -0.58 4.85 -7.74
CA ILE A 261 0.89 4.70 -7.76
C ILE A 261 1.44 4.66 -9.20
N THR A 262 0.58 4.44 -10.19
CA THR A 262 0.97 4.21 -11.59
C THR A 262 1.33 5.44 -12.41
N ASN A 263 0.74 6.60 -12.14
CA ASN A 263 0.66 7.65 -13.15
C ASN A 263 2.04 8.18 -13.57
N ASN A 264 2.86 8.50 -12.57
CA ASN A 264 4.21 9.05 -12.78
C ASN A 264 5.19 8.02 -13.37
N PHE A 265 4.88 6.72 -13.27
CA PHE A 265 5.66 5.67 -13.92
C PHE A 265 5.14 5.32 -15.32
N ARG A 266 3.91 5.72 -15.67
CA ARG A 266 3.25 5.36 -16.92
C ARG A 266 3.61 6.30 -18.07
N SER A 267 3.76 7.60 -17.80
CA SER A 267 3.99 8.65 -18.81
C SER A 267 5.29 8.48 -19.61
N GLU A 268 6.35 7.93 -19.00
CA GLU A 268 7.65 7.77 -19.65
C GLU A 268 7.75 6.56 -20.60
N LEU A 269 6.76 5.65 -20.58
CA LEU A 269 6.64 4.55 -21.56
C LEU A 269 6.31 5.06 -22.97
N THR A 270 5.85 6.30 -23.10
CA THR A 270 5.43 6.88 -24.38
C THR A 270 6.58 7.31 -25.28
N VAL A 271 7.84 7.20 -24.83
CA VAL A 271 9.03 7.52 -25.63
C VAL A 271 9.40 6.40 -26.63
N GLY A 272 8.66 5.28 -26.68
CA GLY A 272 9.06 4.08 -27.46
C GLY A 272 8.13 3.56 -28.55
N ASN A 273 6.96 4.18 -28.81
CA ASN A 273 6.00 3.63 -29.79
C ASN A 273 6.18 4.11 -31.23
N THR A 274 7.25 4.83 -31.56
CA THR A 274 7.66 4.93 -32.96
C THR A 274 8.24 3.58 -33.38
N ALA A 275 7.61 2.96 -34.38
CA ALA A 275 8.14 1.77 -35.03
C ALA A 275 9.64 1.96 -35.30
N PRO A 276 10.48 0.93 -35.12
CA PRO A 276 11.89 1.06 -35.45
C PRO A 276 12.00 1.49 -36.92
N ASP A 277 12.49 2.69 -37.16
CA ASP A 277 12.96 3.05 -38.49
C ASP A 277 13.94 1.96 -38.93
N GLN A 278 13.86 1.54 -40.20
CA GLN A 278 14.63 0.42 -40.74
C GLN A 278 16.16 0.60 -40.63
N ALA A 279 16.64 1.75 -40.14
CA ALA A 279 18.01 1.93 -39.68
C ALA A 279 18.15 1.41 -38.25
N GLY A 280 18.71 0.21 -38.09
CA GLY A 280 18.99 -0.45 -36.81
C GLY A 280 19.90 0.34 -35.87
N ASN A 281 19.41 1.43 -35.29
CA ASN A 281 20.15 2.28 -34.38
C ASN A 281 20.17 1.63 -32.99
N GLN A 282 21.32 1.11 -32.61
CA GLN A 282 21.53 0.39 -31.35
C GLN A 282 21.29 1.30 -30.11
N GLY A 283 21.47 2.62 -30.27
CA GLY A 283 21.34 3.60 -29.18
C GLY A 283 19.92 3.79 -28.62
N THR A 284 18.86 3.56 -29.39
CA THR A 284 17.47 3.68 -28.89
C THR A 284 17.07 2.49 -28.01
N LYS A 285 17.61 1.30 -28.27
CA LYS A 285 17.36 0.10 -27.43
C LYS A 285 18.04 0.21 -26.07
N ASP A 286 19.22 0.80 -26.01
CA ASP A 286 19.95 0.95 -24.74
C ASP A 286 19.33 2.06 -23.87
N SER A 287 18.88 3.16 -24.47
CA SER A 287 18.13 4.23 -23.78
C SER A 287 16.81 3.72 -23.17
N PHE A 288 16.05 2.90 -23.90
CA PHE A 288 14.83 2.26 -23.41
C PHE A 288 15.07 1.27 -22.26
N ARG A 289 16.17 0.51 -22.33
CA ARG A 289 16.56 -0.39 -21.23
C ARG A 289 16.97 0.37 -19.99
N SER A 290 17.69 1.49 -20.14
CA SER A 290 18.06 2.32 -19.00
C SER A 290 16.85 2.94 -18.30
N SER A 291 15.83 3.38 -19.04
CA SER A 291 14.62 3.95 -18.42
C SER A 291 13.79 2.90 -17.67
N ILE A 292 13.66 1.67 -18.19
CA ILE A 292 12.99 0.57 -17.48
C ILE A 292 13.76 0.18 -16.21
N LEU A 293 15.09 0.09 -16.28
CA LEU A 293 15.91 -0.27 -15.13
C LEU A 293 15.83 0.80 -14.04
N GLN A 294 15.90 2.08 -14.41
CA GLN A 294 15.77 3.19 -13.47
C GLN A 294 14.40 3.17 -12.79
N ARG A 295 13.32 3.04 -13.57
CA ARG A 295 11.96 2.90 -13.04
C ARG A 295 11.82 1.72 -12.09
N SER A 296 12.44 0.59 -12.42
CA SER A 296 12.42 -0.59 -11.55
C SER A 296 13.11 -0.32 -10.21
N ALA A 297 14.23 0.42 -10.22
CA ALA A 297 14.91 0.86 -9.01
C ALA A 297 14.04 1.83 -8.19
N ASP A 298 13.41 2.81 -8.83
CA ASP A 298 12.55 3.78 -8.14
C ASP A 298 11.33 3.11 -7.50
N ILE A 299 10.69 2.15 -8.20
CA ILE A 299 9.58 1.35 -7.65
C ILE A 299 10.03 0.53 -6.45
N CYS A 300 11.21 -0.10 -6.53
CA CYS A 300 11.78 -0.82 -5.38
C CYS A 300 12.04 0.12 -4.19
N GLU A 301 12.61 1.29 -4.44
CA GLU A 301 12.91 2.27 -3.38
C GLU A 301 11.63 2.74 -2.68
N ILE A 302 10.60 3.11 -3.46
CA ILE A 302 9.30 3.51 -2.89
C ILE A 302 8.65 2.35 -2.13
N GLY A 303 8.65 1.15 -2.69
CA GLY A 303 8.12 -0.04 -2.02
C GLY A 303 8.82 -0.32 -0.69
N LEU A 304 10.14 -0.19 -0.65
CA LEU A 304 10.93 -0.35 0.58
C LEU A 304 10.59 0.72 1.60
N ARG A 305 10.55 2.01 1.21
CA ARG A 305 10.22 3.12 2.13
C ARG A 305 8.82 2.98 2.72
N LEU A 306 7.83 2.64 1.90
CA LEU A 306 6.47 2.42 2.36
C LEU A 306 6.40 1.26 3.35
N ARG A 307 7.12 0.17 3.09
CA ARG A 307 7.21 -0.96 4.02
C ARG A 307 7.89 -0.57 5.32
N THR A 308 8.99 0.19 5.27
CA THR A 308 9.67 0.69 6.47
C THR A 308 8.75 1.55 7.30
N LEU A 309 8.00 2.49 6.70
CA LEU A 309 7.01 3.30 7.42
C LEU A 309 5.88 2.45 8.00
N ALA A 310 5.35 1.49 7.22
CA ALA A 310 4.30 0.59 7.68
C ALA A 310 4.72 -0.21 8.91
N ASP A 311 5.94 -0.74 8.88
CA ASP A 311 6.52 -1.53 9.97
C ASP A 311 6.89 -0.63 11.17
N GLN A 312 7.47 0.55 10.93
CA GLN A 312 7.90 1.44 11.99
C GLN A 312 6.74 2.00 12.82
N TYR A 313 5.62 2.35 12.18
CA TYR A 313 4.49 3.03 12.83
C TYR A 313 3.24 2.16 12.98
N GLY A 314 3.31 0.90 12.55
CA GLY A 314 2.17 -0.03 12.59
C GLY A 314 0.98 0.49 11.79
N LEU A 315 1.23 1.04 10.59
CA LEU A 315 0.20 1.62 9.72
C LEU A 315 -0.14 0.70 8.54
N ALA A 316 -1.32 0.86 7.95
CA ALA A 316 -1.72 0.21 6.72
C ALA A 316 -1.36 1.06 5.49
N VAL A 317 -0.88 0.44 4.41
CA VAL A 317 -0.59 1.12 3.14
C VAL A 317 -1.47 0.57 2.03
N ILE A 318 -2.24 1.44 1.39
CA ILE A 318 -3.10 1.14 0.26
C ILE A 318 -2.56 1.81 -1.01
N CYS A 319 -2.23 1.01 -2.00
CA CYS A 319 -1.76 1.49 -3.30
C CYS A 319 -2.80 1.19 -4.38
N VAL A 320 -3.34 2.23 -5.02
CA VAL A 320 -4.24 2.07 -6.16
C VAL A 320 -3.44 1.90 -7.43
N ASN A 321 -3.65 0.79 -8.14
CA ASN A 321 -3.01 0.50 -9.43
C ASN A 321 -4.06 0.48 -10.56
N GLN A 322 -3.68 1.03 -11.70
CA GLN A 322 -4.44 0.92 -12.94
C GLN A 322 -4.17 -0.41 -13.65
N VAL A 323 -5.00 -0.74 -14.63
CA VAL A 323 -4.88 -1.96 -15.42
C VAL A 323 -4.54 -1.63 -16.86
N THR A 324 -3.79 -2.53 -17.50
CA THR A 324 -3.38 -2.47 -18.90
C THR A 324 -3.95 -3.65 -19.67
N ASP A 325 -4.20 -3.45 -20.96
CA ASP A 325 -4.71 -4.50 -21.85
C ASP A 325 -3.56 -5.46 -22.20
N VAL A 326 -3.83 -6.76 -22.10
CA VAL A 326 -2.91 -7.78 -22.60
C VAL A 326 -3.23 -8.01 -24.07
N ILE A 327 -2.40 -7.48 -24.95
CA ILE A 327 -2.46 -7.74 -26.38
C ILE A 327 -1.70 -9.04 -26.65
N ALA A 328 -2.42 -10.16 -26.71
CA ALA A 328 -1.83 -11.40 -27.22
C ALA A 328 -1.59 -11.22 -28.73
N ALA A 329 -0.37 -11.48 -29.20
CA ALA A 329 -0.16 -11.66 -30.64
C ALA A 329 -1.05 -12.82 -31.08
N GLU A 330 -1.90 -12.61 -32.09
CA GLU A 330 -2.87 -13.57 -32.58
C GLU A 330 -2.23 -14.95 -32.77
N SER A 331 -2.42 -15.86 -31.81
CA SER A 331 -2.42 -17.28 -32.11
C SER A 331 -3.79 -17.56 -32.71
N THR A 332 -3.81 -17.91 -34.00
CA THR A 332 -4.95 -18.40 -34.77
C THR A 332 -5.64 -19.57 -34.06
N PHE A 333 -6.50 -19.27 -33.10
CA PHE A 333 -7.41 -20.21 -32.46
C PHE A 333 -8.73 -19.46 -32.22
N HIS A 334 -9.74 -19.79 -33.04
CA HIS A 334 -11.12 -19.40 -32.79
C HIS A 334 -11.69 -20.32 -31.70
N PRO A 335 -12.04 -19.86 -30.49
CA PRO A 335 -12.73 -20.68 -29.52
C PRO A 335 -14.25 -20.59 -29.74
N SER A 336 -14.94 -21.70 -29.50
CA SER A 336 -16.41 -21.76 -29.46
C SER A 336 -16.97 -20.92 -28.30
N PRO A 337 -18.19 -20.34 -28.42
CA PRO A 337 -18.73 -19.33 -27.50
C PRO A 337 -19.03 -19.79 -26.06
N LEU A 338 -18.67 -21.02 -25.67
CA LEU A 338 -18.95 -21.61 -24.36
C LEU A 338 -17.72 -22.23 -23.67
N SER A 339 -16.52 -22.03 -24.21
CA SER A 339 -15.27 -22.52 -23.60
C SER A 339 -14.41 -21.36 -23.13
N PHE A 340 -14.28 -21.20 -21.80
CA PHE A 340 -13.23 -20.36 -21.20
C PHE A 340 -11.87 -20.95 -21.58
N PRO A 341 -10.96 -20.19 -22.22
CA PRO A 341 -9.62 -20.70 -22.47
C PRO A 341 -8.89 -20.85 -21.12
N PRO A 342 -8.09 -21.92 -20.93
CA PRO A 342 -7.18 -21.97 -19.78
C PRO A 342 -6.24 -20.76 -19.87
N PRO A 343 -5.83 -20.16 -18.73
CA PRO A 343 -4.87 -19.06 -18.74
C PRO A 343 -3.61 -19.53 -19.50
N PRO A 344 -3.06 -18.69 -20.40
CA PRO A 344 -1.92 -19.09 -21.21
C PRO A 344 -0.78 -19.51 -20.29
N SER A 345 -0.34 -20.76 -20.44
CA SER A 345 0.83 -21.33 -19.78
C SER A 345 2.13 -20.80 -20.38
N THR A 346 2.26 -19.48 -20.46
CA THR A 346 3.49 -18.78 -20.77
C THR A 346 4.06 -18.20 -19.48
N ARG A 347 5.38 -18.24 -19.35
CA ARG A 347 6.22 -17.94 -18.17
C ARG A 347 6.07 -16.54 -17.55
N ASP A 348 4.99 -15.83 -17.83
CA ASP A 348 4.67 -14.52 -17.26
C ASP A 348 3.81 -14.73 -16.02
N PHE A 349 4.45 -14.69 -14.85
CA PHE A 349 3.82 -14.79 -13.53
C PHE A 349 2.84 -13.65 -13.19
N SER A 350 2.44 -12.80 -14.16
CA SER A 350 1.47 -11.75 -13.90
C SER A 350 0.07 -12.36 -13.86
N HIS A 351 -0.63 -12.18 -12.74
CA HIS A 351 -2.03 -12.58 -12.53
C HIS A 351 -2.97 -11.78 -13.45
N ALA A 352 -2.95 -12.09 -14.73
CA ALA A 352 -3.86 -11.50 -15.70
C ALA A 352 -5.28 -12.02 -15.45
N PHE A 353 -6.25 -11.14 -15.62
CA PHE A 353 -7.66 -11.42 -15.36
C PHE A 353 -8.52 -10.96 -16.52
N HIS A 354 -9.65 -11.63 -16.74
CA HIS A 354 -10.59 -11.20 -17.76
C HIS A 354 -11.55 -10.15 -17.22
N ASN A 355 -11.78 -9.09 -17.99
CA ASN A 355 -12.87 -8.16 -17.76
C ASN A 355 -13.51 -7.77 -19.10
N ALA A 356 -14.85 -7.85 -19.16
CA ALA A 356 -15.64 -7.57 -20.36
C ALA A 356 -15.09 -8.23 -21.66
N GLY A 357 -14.58 -9.46 -21.55
CA GLY A 357 -14.02 -10.22 -22.69
C GLY A 357 -12.58 -9.88 -23.07
N LYS A 358 -11.92 -8.95 -22.39
CA LYS A 358 -10.50 -8.60 -22.60
C LYS A 358 -9.64 -9.11 -21.46
N LEU A 359 -8.46 -9.61 -21.79
CA LEU A 359 -7.44 -9.96 -20.79
C LEU A 359 -6.75 -8.68 -20.33
N LYS A 360 -6.69 -8.47 -19.02
CA LYS A 360 -6.12 -7.30 -18.36
C LYS A 360 -5.06 -7.72 -17.36
N LYS A 361 -4.11 -6.84 -17.08
CA LYS A 361 -3.13 -7.02 -15.99
C LYS A 361 -2.81 -5.69 -15.31
N PRO A 362 -2.46 -5.69 -14.01
CA PRO A 362 -1.97 -4.48 -13.32
C PRO A 362 -0.76 -3.86 -14.01
N ALA A 363 -0.60 -2.54 -13.92
CA ALA A 363 0.30 -1.78 -14.81
C ALA A 363 1.79 -1.79 -14.40
N LEU A 364 2.13 -2.08 -13.14
CA LEU A 364 3.49 -1.92 -12.61
C LEU A 364 4.39 -3.16 -12.72
N GLY A 365 3.83 -4.30 -13.14
CA GLY A 365 4.59 -5.51 -13.44
C GLY A 365 5.26 -6.17 -12.21
N LEU A 366 6.22 -7.05 -12.50
CA LEU A 366 6.78 -8.01 -11.53
C LEU A 366 7.54 -7.36 -10.37
N VAL A 367 8.21 -6.23 -10.60
CA VAL A 367 8.98 -5.57 -9.53
C VAL A 367 8.04 -5.13 -8.41
N TRP A 368 6.94 -4.47 -8.79
CA TRP A 368 5.91 -4.05 -7.86
C TRP A 368 5.13 -5.23 -7.25
N GLU A 369 4.88 -6.29 -8.02
CA GLU A 369 4.24 -7.50 -7.50
C GLU A 369 5.01 -8.12 -6.32
N ASN A 370 6.34 -8.01 -6.31
CA ASN A 370 7.18 -8.50 -5.22
C ASN A 370 7.30 -7.53 -4.03
N THR A 371 6.84 -6.28 -4.17
CA THR A 371 6.85 -5.30 -3.08
C THR A 371 5.56 -5.29 -2.26
N ILE A 372 4.48 -5.85 -2.77
CA ILE A 372 3.16 -5.86 -2.10
C ILE A 372 2.89 -7.19 -1.39
N ASN A 373 2.01 -7.15 -0.38
CA ASN A 373 1.63 -8.30 0.44
C ASN A 373 0.30 -8.91 -0.01
N ALA A 374 -0.64 -8.06 -0.45
CA ALA A 374 -1.93 -8.50 -0.96
C ALA A 374 -2.37 -7.69 -2.17
N ARG A 375 -3.18 -8.32 -3.02
CA ARG A 375 -3.80 -7.70 -4.19
C ARG A 375 -5.29 -8.00 -4.22
N LEU A 376 -6.08 -6.93 -4.24
CA LEU A 376 -7.52 -6.94 -4.43
C LEU A 376 -7.84 -6.43 -5.83
N ILE A 377 -8.65 -7.17 -6.58
CA ILE A 377 -9.17 -6.76 -7.88
C ILE A 377 -10.61 -6.33 -7.73
N LEU A 378 -10.92 -5.13 -8.23
CA LEU A 378 -12.27 -4.61 -8.36
C LEU A 378 -12.69 -4.65 -9.84
N GLN A 379 -13.87 -5.21 -10.12
CA GLN A 379 -14.40 -5.32 -11.48
C GLN A 379 -15.86 -4.89 -11.56
N ARG A 380 -16.28 -4.45 -12.75
CA ARG A 380 -17.70 -4.29 -13.09
C ARG A 380 -18.20 -5.57 -13.73
N THR A 381 -19.29 -6.12 -13.23
CA THR A 381 -19.89 -7.34 -13.80
C THR A 381 -21.02 -6.95 -14.75
N ARG A 382 -20.98 -7.49 -15.98
CA ARG A 382 -22.09 -7.35 -16.95
C ARG A 382 -23.07 -8.53 -16.91
N LEU A 383 -22.75 -9.54 -16.11
CA LEU A 383 -23.62 -10.69 -15.92
C LEU A 383 -24.74 -10.31 -14.94
N PRO A 384 -25.98 -10.75 -15.20
CA PRO A 384 -27.04 -10.70 -14.19
C PRO A 384 -26.57 -11.39 -12.91
N ASP A 385 -27.02 -10.90 -11.76
CA ASP A 385 -26.81 -11.61 -10.50
C ASP A 385 -27.29 -13.07 -10.62
N PRO A 386 -26.41 -14.09 -10.50
CA PRO A 386 -26.86 -15.48 -10.56
C PRO A 386 -27.76 -15.80 -9.36
N TYR A 387 -27.71 -14.99 -8.31
CA TYR A 387 -28.66 -14.98 -7.22
C TYR A 387 -29.55 -13.77 -7.48
N GLU A 388 -30.80 -13.92 -7.91
CA GLU A 388 -31.71 -12.77 -7.94
C GLU A 388 -31.88 -12.22 -6.51
N THR A 389 -30.96 -11.35 -6.09
CA THR A 389 -30.93 -10.77 -4.75
C THR A 389 -31.94 -9.63 -4.78
N ASP A 390 -32.97 -9.73 -3.93
CA ASP A 390 -34.04 -8.72 -3.83
C ASP A 390 -33.51 -7.29 -3.64
N GLY A 391 -32.26 -7.15 -3.16
CA GLY A 391 -31.55 -5.88 -3.02
C GLY A 391 -31.17 -5.20 -4.34
N TYR A 392 -30.86 -5.95 -5.40
CA TYR A 392 -30.56 -5.37 -6.72
C TYR A 392 -31.82 -4.81 -7.38
N THR A 393 -32.93 -5.55 -7.34
CA THR A 393 -34.22 -5.10 -7.87
C THR A 393 -34.80 -3.87 -7.15
N LYS A 394 -34.35 -3.59 -5.92
CA LYS A 394 -34.74 -2.41 -5.14
C LYS A 394 -33.71 -1.27 -5.18
N SER A 395 -32.56 -1.45 -5.83
CA SER A 395 -31.56 -0.39 -5.97
C SER A 395 -32.05 0.67 -6.94
N ALA A 396 -32.24 1.91 -6.45
CA ALA A 396 -32.69 3.05 -7.25
C ALA A 396 -31.76 3.39 -8.43
N SER A 397 -30.50 2.91 -8.42
CA SER A 397 -29.48 3.31 -9.39
C SER A 397 -29.42 2.48 -10.68
N GLN A 398 -30.02 1.28 -10.73
CA GLN A 398 -29.88 0.31 -11.85
C GLN A 398 -28.42 0.05 -12.32
N GLU A 399 -27.40 0.43 -11.55
CA GLU A 399 -26.01 0.25 -11.95
C GLU A 399 -25.58 -1.22 -11.81
N PRO A 400 -24.83 -1.77 -12.78
CA PRO A 400 -24.40 -3.16 -12.72
C PRO A 400 -23.57 -3.44 -11.46
N PRO A 401 -23.79 -4.60 -10.80
CA PRO A 401 -23.05 -4.98 -9.60
C PRO A 401 -21.56 -5.11 -9.91
N ARG A 402 -20.75 -4.83 -8.91
CA ARG A 402 -19.30 -4.93 -8.98
C ARG A 402 -18.84 -6.11 -8.13
N THR A 403 -17.66 -6.62 -8.43
CA THR A 403 -17.04 -7.71 -7.69
C THR A 403 -15.71 -7.28 -7.13
N LEU A 404 -15.42 -7.74 -5.91
CA LEU A 404 -14.11 -7.71 -5.29
C LEU A 404 -13.58 -9.14 -5.30
N SER A 405 -12.31 -9.31 -5.66
CA SER A 405 -11.64 -10.61 -5.64
C SER A 405 -10.23 -10.49 -5.10
N VAL A 406 -9.86 -11.37 -4.18
CA VAL A 406 -8.49 -11.49 -3.68
C VAL A 406 -7.67 -12.33 -4.66
N VAL A 407 -6.63 -11.72 -5.23
CA VAL A 407 -5.71 -12.42 -6.13
C VAL A 407 -4.69 -13.22 -5.34
N PHE A 408 -4.06 -12.54 -4.39
CA PHE A 408 -3.15 -13.12 -3.41
C PHE A 408 -3.17 -12.28 -2.13
N SER A 409 -2.90 -12.94 -1.03
CA SER A 409 -2.79 -12.43 0.34
C SER A 409 -2.30 -13.60 1.20
N PRO A 410 -1.46 -13.39 2.21
CA PRO A 410 -1.06 -14.49 3.10
C PRO A 410 -2.15 -14.85 4.13
N TRP A 411 -3.16 -13.99 4.33
CA TRP A 411 -4.15 -14.12 5.41
C TRP A 411 -5.56 -14.52 4.96
N SER A 412 -5.88 -14.48 3.66
CA SER A 412 -7.21 -14.84 3.17
C SER A 412 -7.14 -15.98 2.15
N GLY A 413 -8.22 -16.75 2.05
CA GLY A 413 -8.38 -17.69 0.94
C GLY A 413 -8.40 -16.96 -0.40
N HIS A 414 -7.83 -17.58 -1.43
CA HIS A 414 -7.92 -17.08 -2.81
C HIS A 414 -8.99 -17.84 -3.56
N ASN A 415 -9.89 -17.10 -4.19
CA ASN A 415 -10.88 -17.71 -5.05
C ASN A 415 -10.26 -17.98 -6.44
N ARG A 416 -10.02 -19.25 -6.75
CA ARG A 416 -9.61 -19.67 -8.10
C ARG A 416 -10.81 -19.82 -9.05
N SER A 417 -12.02 -19.64 -8.54
CA SER A 417 -13.27 -19.67 -9.30
C SER A 417 -13.92 -18.28 -9.29
N ASN A 418 -14.83 -17.99 -10.21
CA ASN A 418 -15.64 -16.75 -10.16
C ASN A 418 -16.89 -16.93 -9.29
N ASP A 419 -16.88 -17.88 -8.34
CA ASP A 419 -18.01 -18.22 -7.49
C ASP A 419 -18.02 -17.35 -6.23
N PRO A 420 -19.01 -16.46 -6.04
CA PRO A 420 -19.06 -15.55 -4.89
C PRO A 420 -19.35 -16.24 -3.56
N SER A 421 -19.72 -17.52 -3.55
CA SER A 421 -19.85 -18.29 -2.32
C SER A 421 -18.51 -18.77 -1.76
N GLN A 422 -17.42 -18.66 -2.53
CA GLN A 422 -16.09 -19.05 -2.10
C GLN A 422 -15.32 -17.89 -1.43
N PRO A 423 -14.48 -18.19 -0.42
CA PRO A 423 -13.66 -17.18 0.24
C PRO A 423 -12.75 -16.48 -0.77
N GLY A 424 -12.50 -15.18 -0.57
CA GLY A 424 -11.72 -14.39 -1.52
C GLY A 424 -12.53 -13.71 -2.62
N HIS A 425 -13.85 -13.73 -2.57
CA HIS A 425 -14.71 -13.04 -3.55
C HIS A 425 -15.99 -12.52 -2.91
N CYS A 426 -16.43 -11.33 -3.28
CA CYS A 426 -17.76 -10.84 -2.94
C CYS A 426 -18.30 -9.85 -3.97
N TRP A 427 -19.60 -9.63 -3.89
CA TRP A 427 -20.32 -8.66 -4.71
C TRP A 427 -20.50 -7.39 -3.90
N TYR A 428 -20.50 -6.25 -4.56
CA TYR A 428 -20.74 -4.97 -3.92
C TYR A 428 -21.41 -3.97 -4.86
N LYS A 429 -22.02 -2.98 -4.22
CA LYS A 429 -22.57 -1.77 -4.86
C LYS A 429 -21.90 -0.54 -4.25
N ILE A 430 -22.13 0.60 -4.88
CA ILE A 430 -21.70 1.90 -4.36
C ILE A 430 -22.95 2.74 -4.19
N ASP A 431 -23.17 3.23 -2.99
CA ASP A 431 -24.28 4.13 -2.64
C ASP A 431 -23.78 5.34 -1.85
N GLU A 432 -24.69 6.13 -1.28
CA GLU A 432 -24.35 7.35 -0.54
C GLU A 432 -23.45 7.11 0.68
N THR A 433 -23.53 5.93 1.30
CA THR A 433 -22.72 5.55 2.47
C THR A 433 -21.30 5.10 2.10
N GLY A 434 -21.11 4.63 0.87
CA GLY A 434 -19.81 4.16 0.38
C GLY A 434 -19.91 2.90 -0.48
N VAL A 435 -18.96 2.00 -0.30
CA VAL A 435 -18.88 0.67 -0.91
C VAL A 435 -19.53 -0.34 0.05
N VAL A 436 -20.64 -0.92 -0.38
CA VAL A 436 -21.47 -1.83 0.44
C VAL A 436 -21.53 -3.19 -0.21
N GLY A 437 -21.21 -4.23 0.56
CA GLY A 437 -21.23 -5.61 0.08
C GLY A 437 -22.66 -6.13 -0.08
N ILE A 438 -22.83 -7.04 -1.04
CA ILE A 438 -24.10 -7.69 -1.34
C ILE A 438 -24.01 -9.12 -0.80
N ALA A 439 -24.72 -9.40 0.29
CA ALA A 439 -24.77 -10.73 0.85
C ALA A 439 -25.52 -11.70 -0.10
N PRO A 440 -25.01 -12.91 -0.33
CA PRO A 440 -25.74 -13.92 -1.09
C PRO A 440 -26.97 -14.37 -0.29
N THR A 441 -28.17 -13.99 -0.73
CA THR A 441 -29.40 -14.57 -0.18
C THR A 441 -29.50 -16.01 -0.64
N LEU A 442 -29.28 -16.96 0.28
CA LEU A 442 -29.61 -18.37 0.06
C LEU A 442 -31.12 -18.46 -0.21
N LYS A 443 -31.52 -18.88 -1.41
CA LYS A 443 -32.89 -19.32 -1.68
C LYS A 443 -33.16 -20.51 -0.75
N THR A 444 -33.92 -20.29 0.32
CA THR A 444 -34.61 -21.38 1.02
C THR A 444 -35.64 -21.92 0.05
N ASN A 445 -35.35 -23.06 -0.58
CA ASN A 445 -36.31 -23.78 -1.42
C ASN A 445 -37.53 -24.24 -0.63
#